data_AF-A0A963Q385-F1
#
_entry.id   AF-A0A963Q385-F1
#
_cell.length_a   1.000
_cell.length_b   1.000
_cell.length_c   1.000
_cell.angle_alpha   90.00
_cell.angle_beta   90.00
_cell.angle_gamma   90.00
#
_symmetry.space_group_name_H-M   'P 1'
#
loop_
_entity.id
_entity.type
_entity.pdbx_description
1 polymer ?
#
loop_
_entity_poly.entity_id
_entity_poly.type
_entity_poly.pdbx_seq_one_letter_code
_entity_poly.pdbx_strand_id
1 'polypeptide(L)'
;MIRPLLALCLAVALAAPAWAEVSRDQAAAAAQRQTGGRVLSVDMAESGRRAVWRVKVVTPKGEVRVVFIDAGNGNGNDNGNDRGRGRQP
;
A
#
# COMPACT_ATOMS: atom_id res chain seq x y z
N MET A 1 -28.35 7.99 -17.20
CA MET A 1 -26.88 8.14 -17.22
C MET A 1 -26.31 7.09 -16.25
N ILE A 2 -25.87 5.95 -16.78
CA ILE A 2 -25.63 4.69 -16.04
C ILE A 2 -24.12 4.48 -15.88
N ARG A 3 -23.72 4.00 -14.70
CA ARG A 3 -22.35 3.74 -14.22
C ARG A 3 -21.55 2.77 -15.11
N PRO A 4 -20.22 2.93 -15.25
CA PRO A 4 -19.28 1.83 -15.45
C PRO A 4 -18.64 1.49 -14.08
N LEU A 5 -18.81 0.31 -13.46
CA LEU A 5 -18.46 -1.05 -13.87
C LEU A 5 -16.94 -1.22 -14.09
N LEU A 6 -16.26 -1.70 -13.05
CA LEU A 6 -14.87 -2.17 -13.03
C LEU A 6 -14.71 -3.05 -11.77
N ALA A 7 -14.16 -4.26 -11.75
CA ALA A 7 -13.96 -5.34 -12.72
C ALA A 7 -13.79 -6.60 -11.85
N LEU A 8 -14.27 -7.73 -12.34
CA LEU A 8 -14.22 -9.09 -11.80
C LEU A 8 -12.79 -9.69 -11.87
N CYS A 9 -12.58 -10.85 -11.22
CA CYS A 9 -11.48 -11.85 -11.36
C CYS A 9 -10.24 -11.63 -10.45
N LEU A 10 -9.52 -12.64 -9.92
CA LEU A 10 -9.53 -14.10 -9.96
C LEU A 10 -8.37 -14.58 -9.04
N ALA A 11 -8.47 -15.80 -8.51
CA ALA A 11 -7.52 -16.49 -7.62
C ALA A 11 -6.03 -16.14 -7.75
N VAL A 12 -5.30 -16.00 -6.62
CA VAL A 12 -3.83 -16.01 -6.63
C VAL A 12 -3.25 -16.80 -5.44
N ALA A 13 -2.37 -17.71 -5.85
CA ALA A 13 -1.45 -18.59 -5.15
C ALA A 13 -0.88 -18.15 -3.80
N LEU A 14 -0.70 -19.16 -2.93
CA LEU A 14 0.12 -19.14 -1.73
C LEU A 14 1.60 -18.91 -2.10
N ALA A 15 2.02 -17.66 -2.23
CA ALA A 15 3.42 -17.27 -2.26
C ALA A 15 3.79 -16.74 -0.86
N ALA A 16 4.73 -17.41 -0.21
CA ALA A 16 5.28 -16.97 1.08
C ALA A 16 5.78 -15.52 0.96
N PRO A 17 5.24 -14.56 1.72
CA PRO A 17 5.64 -13.18 1.53
C PRO A 17 7.04 -12.99 2.12
N ALA A 18 7.95 -12.40 1.35
CA ALA A 18 9.11 -11.73 1.90
C ALA A 18 8.57 -10.53 2.70
N TRP A 19 8.34 -10.78 3.98
CA TRP A 19 7.62 -9.87 4.86
C TRP A 19 8.48 -8.65 5.17
N ALA A 20 8.16 -7.51 4.56
CA ALA A 20 8.07 -6.33 5.42
C ALA A 20 7.21 -6.76 6.61
N GLU A 21 7.75 -6.66 7.82
CA GLU A 21 7.06 -7.14 9.03
C GLU A 21 5.64 -6.54 9.08
N VAL A 22 5.53 -5.29 8.63
CA VAL A 22 4.27 -4.63 8.31
C VAL A 22 4.06 -4.63 6.80
N SER A 23 3.01 -5.31 6.35
CA SER A 23 2.58 -5.24 4.94
C SER A 23 1.89 -3.91 4.60
N ARG A 24 1.81 -3.60 3.30
CA ARG A 24 1.12 -2.42 2.78
C ARG A 24 -0.31 -2.27 3.32
N ASP A 25 -1.08 -3.37 3.33
CA ASP A 25 -2.46 -3.39 3.81
C ASP A 25 -2.55 -3.22 5.33
N GLN A 26 -1.59 -3.74 6.09
CA GLN A 26 -1.51 -3.51 7.53
C GLN A 26 -1.23 -2.04 7.84
N ALA A 27 -0.32 -1.41 7.09
CA ALA A 27 -0.06 0.02 7.19
C ALA A 27 -1.31 0.85 6.84
N ALA A 28 -2.02 0.49 5.76
CA ALA A 28 -3.28 1.12 5.40
C ALA A 28 -4.30 1.05 6.54
N ALA A 29 -4.54 -0.15 7.08
CA ALA A 29 -5.50 -0.37 8.15
C ALA A 29 -5.11 0.38 9.43
N ALA A 30 -3.83 0.41 9.80
CA ALA A 30 -3.34 1.17 10.94
C ALA A 30 -3.57 2.69 10.75
N ALA A 31 -3.29 3.23 9.57
CA ALA A 31 -3.53 4.63 9.26
C ALA A 31 -5.04 4.98 9.29
N GLN A 32 -5.91 4.09 8.82
CA GLN A 32 -7.37 4.27 8.91
C GLN A 32 -7.84 4.28 10.35
N ARG A 33 -7.38 3.34 11.18
CA ARG A 33 -7.76 3.29 12.61
C ARG A 33 -7.33 4.55 13.35
N GLN A 34 -6.15 5.08 13.05
CA GLN A 34 -5.63 6.28 13.71
C GLN A 34 -6.37 7.56 13.30
N THR A 35 -6.83 7.65 12.06
CA THR A 35 -7.39 8.89 11.50
C THR A 35 -8.91 8.88 11.35
N GLY A 36 -9.55 7.71 11.37
CA GLY A 36 -10.96 7.53 10.99
C GLY A 36 -11.24 7.84 9.51
N GLY A 37 -10.19 7.96 8.68
CA GLY A 37 -10.27 8.44 7.31
C GLY A 37 -10.17 7.36 6.24
N ARG A 38 -10.24 7.77 4.97
CA ARG A 38 -10.07 6.90 3.80
C ARG A 38 -8.64 7.00 3.26
N VAL A 39 -7.99 5.85 3.07
CA VAL A 39 -6.66 5.81 2.46
C VAL A 39 -6.75 6.20 0.98
N LEU A 40 -5.91 7.14 0.58
CA LEU A 40 -5.75 7.57 -0.81
C LEU A 40 -4.58 6.85 -1.46
N SER A 41 -3.48 6.67 -0.73
CA SER A 41 -2.26 6.04 -1.24
C SER A 41 -1.42 5.48 -0.10
N VAL A 42 -0.68 4.42 -0.40
CA VAL A 42 0.34 3.84 0.48
C VAL A 42 1.60 3.66 -0.34
N ASP A 43 2.62 4.45 -0.01
CA ASP A 43 3.93 4.44 -0.66
C ASP A 43 4.97 3.90 0.32
N MET A 44 5.93 3.10 -0.15
CA MET A 44 7.14 2.81 0.64
C MET A 44 8.10 4.00 0.51
N ALA A 45 8.64 4.46 1.62
CA ALA A 45 9.64 5.50 1.70
C ALA A 45 10.78 5.06 2.63
N GLU A 46 11.94 5.68 2.48
CA GLU A 46 13.06 5.48 3.40
C GLU A 46 13.22 6.70 4.29
N SER A 47 13.35 6.47 5.58
CA SER A 47 13.68 7.49 6.58
C SER A 47 15.01 7.13 7.22
N GLY A 48 16.09 7.74 6.71
CA GLY A 48 17.46 7.39 7.10
C GLY A 48 17.84 5.98 6.67
N ARG A 49 17.90 5.04 7.62
CA ARG A 49 18.21 3.61 7.37
C ARG A 49 17.01 2.68 7.60
N ARG A 50 15.80 3.23 7.72
CA ARG A 50 14.57 2.47 7.99
C ARG A 50 13.59 2.60 6.85
N ALA A 51 13.01 1.48 6.44
CA ALA A 51 11.86 1.49 5.54
C ALA A 51 10.61 1.90 6.33
N VAL A 52 9.85 2.84 5.77
CA VAL A 52 8.61 3.36 6.36
C VAL A 52 7.52 3.43 5.30
N TRP A 53 6.30 3.08 5.67
CA TRP A 53 5.11 3.29 4.87
C TRP A 53 4.62 4.72 5.05
N ARG A 54 4.55 5.47 3.95
CA ARG A 54 3.90 6.78 3.88
C ARG A 54 2.46 6.60 3.40
N VAL A 55 1.52 6.66 4.33
CA VAL A 55 0.09 6.51 4.05
C VAL A 55 -0.57 7.88 3.97
N LYS A 56 -1.15 8.20 2.81
CA LYS A 56 -1.99 9.39 2.62
C LYS A 56 -3.43 9.04 2.95
N VAL A 57 -4.04 9.79 3.85
CA VAL A 57 -5.41 9.58 4.29
C VAL A 57 -6.20 10.87 4.19
N VAL A 58 -7.41 10.82 3.63
CA VAL A 58 -8.37 11.90 3.77
C VAL A 58 -9.22 11.67 5.03
N THR A 59 -9.24 12.62 5.94
CA THR A 59 -10.04 12.57 7.16
C THR A 59 -11.52 12.81 6.86
N PRO A 60 -12.44 12.47 7.77
CA PRO A 60 -13.86 12.82 7.63
C PRO A 60 -14.12 14.32 7.47
N LYS A 61 -13.17 15.17 7.89
CA LYS A 61 -13.23 16.63 7.74
C LYS A 61 -12.80 17.12 6.34
N GLY A 62 -12.35 16.22 5.46
CA GLY A 62 -11.86 16.55 4.12
C GLY A 62 -10.38 16.96 4.08
N GLU A 63 -9.65 16.84 5.18
CA GLU A 63 -8.23 17.18 5.24
C GLU A 63 -7.37 15.98 4.82
N VAL A 64 -6.31 16.20 4.06
CA VAL A 64 -5.34 15.14 3.74
C VAL A 64 -4.23 15.13 4.79
N ARG A 65 -4.05 13.99 5.46
CA ARG A 65 -2.99 13.74 6.44
C ARG A 65 -2.05 12.66 5.92
N VAL A 66 -0.77 12.81 6.25
CA VAL A 66 0.27 11.82 5.96
C VAL A 66 0.64 11.11 7.26
N VAL A 67 0.49 9.79 7.28
CA VAL A 67 0.83 8.93 8.41
C VAL A 67 2.05 8.10 8.03
N PHE A 68 3.09 8.11 8.86
CA PHE A 68 4.27 7.29 8.68
C PHE A 68 4.19 6.07 9.60
N ILE A 69 4.39 4.88 9.04
CA ILE A 69 4.33 3.61 9.77
C ILE A 69 5.64 2.86 9.50
N ASP A 70 6.32 2.40 10.54
CA ASP A 70 7.57 1.63 10.38
C ASP A 70 7.27 0.31 9.64
N ALA A 71 8.06 -0.01 8.61
CA ALA A 71 7.85 -1.21 7.80
C ALA A 71 8.58 -2.45 8.35
N GLY A 72 9.34 -2.31 9.44
CA GLY A 72 10.27 -3.32 9.92
C GLY A 72 11.67 -3.17 9.29
N ASN A 73 12.63 -3.94 9.80
CA ASN A 73 14.04 -3.80 9.47
C ASN A 73 14.28 -4.00 7.95
N GLY A 74 14.52 -2.89 7.26
CA GLY A 74 14.72 -2.85 5.81
C GLY A 74 16.01 -3.55 5.43
N ASN A 75 15.89 -4.75 4.89
CA ASN A 75 16.98 -5.39 4.17
C ASN A 75 16.51 -5.66 2.73
N GLY A 76 16.92 -4.77 1.83
CA GLY A 76 16.94 -5.02 0.39
C GLY A 76 15.65 -4.70 -0.35
N ASN A 77 15.51 -3.46 -0.80
CA ASN A 77 15.66 -3.14 -2.23
C ASN A 77 15.12 -4.17 -3.23
N ASP A 78 13.85 -4.55 -3.13
CA ASP A 78 13.11 -5.20 -4.23
C ASP A 78 11.81 -4.43 -4.45
N ASN A 79 11.91 -3.15 -4.84
CA ASN A 79 10.81 -2.45 -5.49
C ASN A 79 10.69 -2.97 -6.94
N GLY A 80 10.49 -4.28 -7.08
CA GLY A 80 10.19 -4.96 -8.32
C GLY A 80 8.77 -4.64 -8.76
N ASN A 81 8.53 -3.37 -9.12
CA ASN A 81 7.44 -2.98 -10.01
C ASN A 81 7.83 -3.31 -11.47
N ASP A 82 8.34 -4.53 -11.68
CA ASP A 82 8.66 -5.13 -12.97
C ASP A 82 7.91 -6.47 -13.04
N ARG A 83 6.60 -6.39 -13.23
CA ARG A 83 5.85 -7.49 -13.84
C ARG A 83 5.09 -6.97 -15.05
N GLY A 84 5.87 -6.73 -16.09
CA GLY A 84 5.58 -7.19 -17.44
C GLY A 84 4.15 -6.97 -17.93
N ARG A 85 3.87 -5.73 -18.39
CA ARG A 85 3.07 -5.56 -19.60
C ARG A 85 3.83 -6.22 -20.75
N GLY A 86 3.64 -7.52 -20.90
CA GLY A 86 4.32 -8.32 -21.91
C GLY A 86 3.35 -9.34 -22.47
N ARG A 87 2.64 -8.91 -23.53
CA ARG A 87 2.17 -9.73 -24.65
C ARG A 87 1.11 -10.79 -24.31
N GLN A 88 -0.11 -10.58 -24.81
CA GLN A 88 -0.90 -11.69 -25.32
C GLN A 88 -1.26 -11.39 -26.79
N PRO A 89 -1.15 -12.40 -27.68
CA PRO A 89 -1.32 -12.26 -29.13
C PRO A 89 -2.76 -11.94 -29.54
#